data_AF-A0A955TAQ6-F1
#
_entry.id   AF-A0A955TAQ6-F1
#
_cell.length_a   1.000
_cell.length_b   1.000
_cell.length_c   1.000
_cell.angle_alpha   90.00
_cell.angle_beta   90.00
_cell.angle_gamma   90.00
#
_symmetry.space_group_name_H-M   'P 1'
#
loop_
_entity.id
_entity.type
_entity.pdbx_description
1 polymer ?
#
loop_
_entity_poly.entity_id
_entity_poly.type
_entity_poly.pdbx_seq_one_letter_code
_entity_poly.pdbx_strand_id
1 'polypeptide(L)'
;IEETLEYLNQGLEAARRIETITKSAAPKMKEDQSKAAVDSSVLSRWLVEVNVGYIQTCLAYFQYREDPTVEKKDHLDSILKSLKSSRQELIEAPGFQFKLFGVDQLIANTDEILADREKAEEALKKAPESDRVFELIAEQQKAHADYLNKHREELQPILHWKGRIDGRDVLLIQGDRVSIDHLQGDGPAEELSELINPLPEEEVTLVVEDLGSAPYRPFVLEQPNKTNGYTGKIFLFDRDPSYSRWEFKVYAVGKKPKETGLRLAW
;
A
#
# COMPACT_ATOMS: atom_id res chain seq x y z
N ILE A 1 19.02 -6.72 -21.03
CA ILE A 1 18.72 -7.45 -19.76
C ILE A 1 20.03 -7.72 -19.01
N GLU A 2 21.00 -8.40 -19.62
CA GLU A 2 22.28 -8.73 -18.97
C GLU A 2 23.03 -7.51 -18.44
N GLU A 3 23.26 -6.48 -19.27
CA GLU A 3 23.88 -5.22 -18.84
C GLU A 3 23.12 -4.54 -17.67
N THR A 4 21.79 -4.56 -17.69
CA THR A 4 20.97 -4.02 -16.59
C THR A 4 21.20 -4.78 -15.28
N LEU A 5 21.26 -6.11 -15.34
CA LEU A 5 21.52 -6.94 -14.18
C LEU A 5 22.93 -6.74 -13.64
N GLU A 6 23.92 -6.52 -14.52
CA GLU A 6 25.28 -6.19 -14.10
C GLU A 6 25.34 -4.87 -13.33
N TYR A 7 24.72 -3.79 -13.82
CA TYR A 7 24.70 -2.52 -13.10
C TYR A 7 23.98 -2.61 -11.75
N LEU A 8 22.89 -3.36 -11.67
CA LEU A 8 22.18 -3.62 -10.41
C LEU A 8 23.06 -4.35 -9.40
N ASN A 9 23.78 -5.39 -9.84
CA ASN A 9 24.71 -6.13 -9.00
C ASN A 9 25.89 -5.26 -8.55
N GLN A 10 26.44 -4.42 -9.43
CA GLN A 10 27.48 -3.45 -9.06
C GLN A 10 27.00 -2.47 -7.99
N GLY A 11 25.75 -2.00 -8.09
CA GLY A 11 25.12 -1.16 -7.07
C GLY A 11 24.99 -1.86 -5.72
N LEU A 12 24.58 -3.13 -5.72
CA LEU A 12 24.48 -3.94 -4.50
C LEU A 12 25.85 -4.18 -3.85
N GLU A 13 26.87 -4.49 -4.65
CA GLU A 13 28.24 -4.66 -4.14
C GLU A 13 28.80 -3.35 -3.56
N ALA A 14 28.52 -2.21 -4.19
CA ALA A 14 28.87 -0.91 -3.63
C ALA A 14 28.18 -0.67 -2.28
N ALA A 15 26.89 -1.00 -2.14
CA ALA A 15 26.15 -0.86 -0.88
C ALA A 15 26.71 -1.77 0.22
N ARG A 16 27.04 -3.03 -0.09
CA ARG A 16 27.71 -3.98 0.82
C ARG A 16 29.08 -3.47 1.29
N ARG A 17 29.83 -2.87 0.38
CA ARG A 17 31.13 -2.26 0.70
C ARG A 17 30.98 -1.06 1.64
N ILE A 18 29.99 -0.20 1.40
CA ILE A 18 29.69 0.95 2.27
C ILE A 18 29.38 0.47 3.69
N GLU A 19 28.49 -0.51 3.84
CA GLU A 19 28.16 -1.09 5.15
C GLU A 19 29.41 -1.63 5.86
N THR A 20 30.27 -2.37 5.15
CA THR A 20 31.51 -2.93 5.70
C THR A 20 32.46 -1.83 6.19
N ILE A 21 32.62 -0.78 5.39
CA ILE A 21 33.47 0.37 5.74
C ILE A 21 32.90 1.09 6.97
N THR A 22 31.59 1.33 6.99
CA THR A 22 30.90 1.99 8.11
C THR A 22 31.04 1.21 9.40
N LYS A 23 30.79 -0.11 9.38
CA LYS A 23 31.00 -1.01 10.52
C LYS A 23 32.45 -1.02 11.01
N SER A 24 33.42 -0.92 10.10
CA SER A 24 34.84 -0.88 10.46
C SER A 24 35.27 0.47 11.05
N ALA A 25 34.61 1.56 10.66
CA ALA A 25 34.88 2.91 11.14
C ALA A 25 34.14 3.25 12.44
N ALA A 26 33.03 2.57 12.73
CA ALA A 26 32.18 2.73 13.91
C ALA A 26 32.94 2.88 15.24
N PRO A 27 33.95 2.05 15.58
CA PRO A 27 34.69 2.18 16.85
C PRO A 27 35.48 3.49 17.02
N LYS A 28 35.65 4.27 15.95
CA LYS A 28 36.36 5.56 15.96
C LYS A 28 35.41 6.76 16.06
N MET A 29 34.10 6.52 16.03
CA MET A 29 33.06 7.55 16.11
C MET A 29 32.55 7.67 17.55
N LYS A 30 31.82 8.75 17.84
CA LYS A 30 31.00 8.81 19.05
C LYS A 30 29.89 7.74 18.98
N GLU A 31 29.49 7.19 20.10
CA GLU A 31 28.57 6.05 20.18
C GLU A 31 27.22 6.30 19.45
N ASP A 32 26.63 7.47 19.68
CA ASP A 32 25.39 7.91 19.04
C ASP A 32 25.52 8.02 17.51
N GLN A 33 26.62 8.61 17.04
CA GLN A 33 26.93 8.75 15.61
C GLN A 33 27.24 7.40 14.96
N SER A 34 27.99 6.55 15.67
CA SER A 34 28.35 5.19 15.23
C SER A 34 27.10 4.35 14.98
N LYS A 35 26.18 4.32 15.96
CA LYS A 35 24.96 3.53 15.86
C LYS A 35 24.08 4.00 14.70
N ALA A 36 23.82 5.30 14.62
CA ALA A 36 23.02 5.87 13.54
C ALA A 36 23.62 5.61 12.14
N ALA A 37 24.96 5.72 12.00
CA ALA A 37 25.64 5.46 10.75
C ALA A 37 25.56 3.97 10.35
N VAL A 38 25.78 3.06 11.29
CA VAL A 38 25.67 1.61 11.04
C VAL A 38 24.25 1.25 10.65
N ASP A 39 23.26 1.66 11.44
CA ASP A 39 21.83 1.38 11.20
C ASP A 39 21.41 1.89 9.80
N SER A 40 21.78 3.13 9.46
CA SER A 40 21.51 3.72 8.15
C SER A 40 22.19 2.95 7.00
N SER A 41 23.44 2.50 7.17
CA SER A 41 24.15 1.73 6.14
C SER A 41 23.56 0.33 5.93
N VAL A 42 23.09 -0.32 7.01
CA VAL A 42 22.41 -1.62 6.94
C VAL A 42 21.07 -1.48 6.21
N LEU A 43 20.26 -0.48 6.59
CA LEU A 43 18.99 -0.19 5.94
C LEU A 43 19.18 0.12 4.45
N SER A 44 20.18 0.95 4.12
CA SER A 44 20.48 1.32 2.74
C SER A 44 20.86 0.11 1.89
N ARG A 45 21.71 -0.79 2.40
CA ARG A 45 22.04 -2.03 1.67
C ARG A 45 20.80 -2.88 1.45
N TRP A 46 19.98 -3.11 2.47
CA TRP A 46 18.79 -3.94 2.32
C TRP A 46 17.78 -3.35 1.34
N LEU A 47 17.63 -2.02 1.30
CA LEU A 47 16.81 -1.35 0.28
C LEU A 47 17.29 -1.64 -1.13
N VAL A 48 18.61 -1.54 -1.37
CA VAL A 48 19.21 -1.89 -2.67
C VAL A 48 19.00 -3.38 -2.97
N GLU A 49 19.23 -4.27 -2.01
CA GLU A 49 19.10 -5.71 -2.21
C GLU A 49 17.68 -6.16 -2.55
N VAL A 50 16.67 -5.60 -1.86
CA VAL A 50 15.26 -5.84 -2.18
C VAL A 50 14.91 -5.25 -3.56
N ASN A 51 15.43 -4.08 -3.92
CA ASN A 51 15.19 -3.51 -5.24
C ASN A 51 15.78 -4.37 -6.37
N VAL A 52 17.01 -4.85 -6.21
CA VAL A 52 17.65 -5.76 -7.17
C VAL A 52 16.85 -7.06 -7.28
N GLY A 53 16.47 -7.67 -6.15
CA GLY A 53 15.66 -8.88 -6.12
C GLY A 53 14.28 -8.70 -6.76
N TYR A 54 13.65 -7.53 -6.56
CA TYR A 54 12.38 -7.16 -7.19
C TYR A 54 12.50 -7.13 -8.72
N ILE A 55 13.52 -6.46 -9.26
CA ILE A 55 13.73 -6.37 -10.71
C ILE A 55 14.06 -7.75 -11.31
N GLN A 56 14.93 -8.52 -10.65
CA GLN A 56 15.27 -9.89 -11.06
C GLN A 56 14.03 -10.79 -11.09
N THR A 57 13.20 -10.73 -10.05
CA THR A 57 11.96 -11.51 -9.97
C THR A 57 10.98 -11.10 -11.07
N CYS A 58 10.80 -9.80 -11.32
CA CYS A 58 9.97 -9.31 -12.43
C CYS A 58 10.42 -9.89 -13.79
N LEU A 59 11.72 -9.82 -14.09
CA LEU A 59 12.26 -10.31 -15.35
C LEU A 59 12.08 -11.84 -15.49
N ALA A 60 12.42 -12.59 -14.44
CA ALA A 60 12.26 -14.05 -14.42
C ALA A 60 10.78 -14.46 -14.52
N TYR A 61 9.88 -13.70 -13.89
CA TYR A 61 8.44 -13.92 -13.96
C TYR A 61 7.94 -13.87 -15.40
N PHE A 62 8.28 -12.81 -16.14
CA PHE A 62 7.88 -12.68 -17.55
C PHE A 62 8.55 -13.73 -18.45
N GLN A 63 9.82 -14.03 -18.23
CA GLN A 63 10.52 -15.09 -18.97
C GLN A 63 9.85 -16.46 -18.82
N TYR A 64 9.44 -16.83 -17.60
CA TYR A 64 8.73 -18.07 -17.32
C TYR A 64 7.30 -18.04 -17.89
N ARG A 65 6.61 -16.90 -17.75
CA ARG A 65 5.25 -16.72 -18.25
C ARG A 65 5.16 -16.93 -19.76
N GLU A 66 6.08 -16.32 -20.51
CA GLU A 66 6.11 -16.34 -21.98
C GLU A 66 6.57 -17.69 -22.54
N ASP A 67 7.54 -18.35 -21.89
CA ASP A 67 8.09 -19.63 -22.32
C ASP A 67 8.31 -20.54 -21.09
N PRO A 68 7.31 -21.37 -20.74
CA PRO A 68 7.23 -22.06 -19.46
C PRO A 68 8.05 -23.36 -19.44
N THR A 69 9.37 -23.24 -19.41
CA THR A 69 10.26 -24.40 -19.23
C THR A 69 10.51 -24.71 -17.75
N VAL A 70 10.96 -25.93 -17.45
CA VAL A 70 11.30 -26.34 -16.08
C VAL A 70 12.45 -25.49 -15.55
N GLU A 71 13.46 -25.24 -16.37
CA GLU A 71 14.63 -24.43 -16.01
C GLU A 71 14.23 -23.00 -15.63
N LYS A 72 13.29 -22.40 -16.36
CA LYS A 72 12.78 -21.05 -16.06
C LYS A 72 11.91 -21.03 -14.81
N LYS A 73 11.12 -22.09 -14.58
CA LYS A 73 10.36 -22.26 -13.34
C LYS A 73 11.30 -22.31 -12.12
N ASP A 74 12.32 -23.14 -12.20
CA ASP A 74 13.29 -23.33 -11.11
C ASP A 74 14.11 -22.05 -10.88
N HIS A 75 14.47 -21.35 -11.95
CA HIS A 75 15.14 -20.05 -11.86
C HIS A 75 14.27 -19.00 -11.14
N LEU A 76 12.98 -18.89 -11.52
CA LEU A 76 12.03 -17.99 -10.90
C LEU A 76 11.81 -18.32 -9.42
N ASP A 77 11.63 -19.59 -9.07
CA ASP A 77 11.48 -20.04 -7.69
C ASP A 77 12.73 -19.71 -6.84
N SER A 78 13.92 -19.91 -7.39
CA SER A 78 15.17 -19.55 -6.71
C SER A 78 15.30 -18.05 -6.45
N ILE A 79 15.00 -17.20 -7.44
CA ILE A 79 15.06 -15.75 -7.27
C ILE A 79 13.98 -15.28 -6.28
N LEU A 80 12.77 -15.84 -6.36
CA LEU A 80 11.68 -15.50 -5.44
C LEU A 80 12.04 -15.79 -3.98
N LYS A 81 12.68 -16.94 -3.71
CA LYS A 81 13.18 -17.27 -2.36
C LYS A 81 14.19 -16.24 -1.85
N SER A 82 15.11 -15.80 -2.71
CA SER A 82 16.06 -14.73 -2.39
C SER A 82 15.35 -13.41 -2.07
N LEU A 83 14.39 -12.99 -2.91
CA LEU A 83 13.60 -11.78 -2.68
C LEU A 83 12.83 -11.85 -1.35
N LYS A 84 12.17 -12.98 -1.06
CA LYS A 84 11.46 -13.18 0.21
C LYS A 84 12.38 -13.06 1.41
N SER A 85 13.58 -13.64 1.34
CA SER A 85 14.58 -13.54 2.40
C SER A 85 15.04 -12.09 2.60
N SER A 86 15.49 -11.41 1.54
CA SER A 86 15.97 -10.03 1.63
C SER A 86 14.89 -9.05 2.07
N ARG A 87 13.64 -9.30 1.67
CA ARG A 87 12.46 -8.55 2.15
C ARG A 87 12.29 -8.70 3.66
N GLN A 88 12.38 -9.92 4.18
CA GLN A 88 12.23 -10.16 5.62
C GLN A 88 13.33 -9.43 6.41
N GLU A 89 14.57 -9.54 5.95
CA GLU A 89 15.72 -8.85 6.55
C GLU A 89 15.60 -7.32 6.50
N LEU A 90 15.03 -6.77 5.42
CA LEU A 90 14.75 -5.35 5.31
C LEU A 90 13.71 -4.89 6.34
N ILE A 91 12.64 -5.67 6.56
CA ILE A 91 11.60 -5.37 7.53
C ILE A 91 12.16 -5.36 8.96
N GLU A 92 13.10 -6.27 9.25
CA GLU A 92 13.77 -6.38 10.55
C GLU A 92 14.89 -5.34 10.74
N ALA A 93 15.27 -4.61 9.68
CA ALA A 93 16.36 -3.64 9.74
C ALA A 93 15.99 -2.42 10.62
N PRO A 94 16.94 -1.90 11.43
CA PRO A 94 16.72 -0.69 12.22
C PRO A 94 16.31 0.51 11.35
N GLY A 95 15.25 1.21 11.78
CA GLY A 95 14.75 2.40 11.07
C GLY A 95 13.88 2.10 9.84
N PHE A 96 13.51 0.83 9.59
CA PHE A 96 12.58 0.49 8.53
C PHE A 96 11.18 1.11 8.79
N GLN A 97 10.70 1.90 7.83
CA GLN A 97 9.37 2.54 7.87
C GLN A 97 8.65 2.49 6.51
N PHE A 98 9.18 1.71 5.57
CA PHE A 98 8.68 1.69 4.19
C PHE A 98 7.51 0.72 4.04
N LYS A 99 6.61 1.03 3.10
CA LYS A 99 5.61 0.07 2.63
C LYS A 99 6.16 -0.64 1.39
N LEU A 100 6.00 -1.96 1.31
CA LEU A 100 6.55 -2.79 0.24
C LEU A 100 5.47 -3.35 -0.70
N PHE A 101 4.37 -2.62 -0.91
CA PHE A 101 3.20 -3.11 -1.65
C PHE A 101 3.53 -3.72 -3.02
N GLY A 102 4.40 -3.06 -3.80
CA GLY A 102 4.81 -3.58 -5.11
C GLY A 102 5.58 -4.90 -5.01
N VAL A 103 6.47 -5.02 -4.01
CA VAL A 103 7.23 -6.26 -3.74
C VAL A 103 6.27 -7.36 -3.27
N ASP A 104 5.35 -7.03 -2.37
CA ASP A 104 4.36 -7.98 -1.83
C ASP A 104 3.44 -8.51 -2.93
N GLN A 105 2.95 -7.64 -3.80
CA GLN A 105 2.11 -8.03 -4.93
C GLN A 105 2.89 -8.89 -5.94
N LEU A 106 4.15 -8.54 -6.24
CA LEU A 106 4.98 -9.35 -7.11
C LEU A 106 5.22 -10.75 -6.52
N ILE A 107 5.50 -10.84 -5.21
CA ILE A 107 5.66 -12.11 -4.50
C ILE A 107 4.38 -12.95 -4.62
N ALA A 108 3.22 -12.36 -4.34
CA ALA A 108 1.94 -13.05 -4.43
C ALA A 108 1.67 -13.58 -5.84
N ASN A 109 1.83 -12.74 -6.87
CA ASN A 109 1.65 -13.14 -8.27
C ASN A 109 2.63 -14.27 -8.66
N THR A 110 3.86 -14.20 -8.17
CA THR A 110 4.90 -15.19 -8.47
C THR A 110 4.61 -16.53 -7.77
N ASP A 111 4.15 -16.51 -6.52
CA ASP A 111 3.69 -17.72 -5.82
C ASP A 111 2.52 -18.37 -6.56
N GLU A 112 1.54 -17.58 -7.02
CA GLU A 112 0.39 -18.08 -7.78
C GLU A 112 0.81 -18.76 -9.09
N ILE A 113 1.67 -18.13 -9.90
CA ILE A 113 2.08 -18.71 -11.19
C ILE A 113 2.97 -19.96 -11.01
N LEU A 114 3.78 -20.01 -9.94
CA LEU A 114 4.62 -21.18 -9.63
C LEU A 114 3.78 -22.36 -9.13
N ALA A 115 2.68 -22.09 -8.42
CA ALA A 115 1.74 -23.08 -7.92
C ALA A 115 0.84 -23.63 -9.03
N ASP A 116 0.17 -22.76 -9.80
CA ASP A 116 -0.73 -23.13 -10.90
C ASP A 116 -0.78 -22.01 -11.95
N ARG A 117 0.01 -22.18 -13.01
CA ARG A 117 0.12 -21.21 -14.09
C ARG A 117 -1.20 -20.98 -14.82
N GLU A 118 -1.98 -22.01 -15.09
CA GLU A 118 -3.23 -21.86 -15.85
C GLU A 118 -4.24 -21.03 -15.06
N LYS A 119 -4.36 -21.32 -13.76
CA LYS A 119 -5.22 -20.56 -12.86
C LYS A 119 -4.75 -19.11 -12.70
N ALA A 120 -3.45 -18.87 -12.57
CA ALA A 120 -2.88 -17.54 -12.46
C ALA A 120 -3.12 -16.70 -13.73
N GLU A 121 -2.92 -17.28 -14.93
CA GLU A 121 -3.22 -16.59 -16.19
C GLU A 121 -4.71 -16.28 -16.36
N GLU A 122 -5.58 -17.20 -15.95
CA GLU A 122 -7.03 -16.97 -15.98
C GLU A 122 -7.46 -15.87 -15.02
N ALA A 123 -6.84 -15.78 -13.84
CA ALA A 123 -7.07 -14.68 -12.90
C ALA A 123 -6.61 -13.34 -13.49
N LEU A 124 -5.43 -13.29 -14.12
CA LEU A 124 -4.92 -12.09 -14.79
C LEU A 124 -5.81 -11.63 -15.95
N LYS A 125 -6.36 -12.55 -16.74
CA LYS A 125 -7.32 -12.22 -17.82
C LYS A 125 -8.64 -11.65 -17.29
N LYS A 126 -9.02 -12.02 -16.06
CA LYS A 126 -10.23 -11.52 -15.38
C LYS A 126 -9.98 -10.26 -14.57
N ALA A 127 -8.72 -9.87 -14.36
CA ALA A 127 -8.40 -8.67 -13.62
C ALA A 127 -9.02 -7.46 -14.34
N PRO A 128 -9.69 -6.56 -13.60
CA PRO A 128 -10.30 -5.39 -14.21
C PRO A 128 -9.22 -4.48 -14.79
N GLU A 129 -9.47 -3.97 -15.99
CA GLU A 129 -8.69 -2.86 -16.53
C GLU A 129 -8.93 -1.59 -15.69
N SER A 130 -8.01 -0.62 -15.77
CA SER A 130 -8.08 0.62 -14.99
C SER A 130 -9.43 1.32 -15.12
N ASP A 131 -9.99 1.40 -16.33
CA ASP A 131 -11.29 2.04 -16.56
C ASP A 131 -12.43 1.30 -15.85
N ARG A 132 -12.38 -0.05 -15.83
CA ARG A 132 -13.36 -0.84 -15.07
C ARG A 132 -13.22 -0.66 -13.57
N VAL A 133 -12.01 -0.50 -13.05
CA VAL A 133 -11.79 -0.17 -11.64
C VAL A 133 -12.45 1.17 -11.30
N PHE A 134 -12.33 2.17 -12.17
CA PHE A 134 -12.97 3.47 -11.96
C PHE A 134 -14.49 3.39 -12.00
N GLU A 135 -15.07 2.61 -12.92
CA GLU A 135 -16.51 2.35 -12.94
C GLU A 135 -16.99 1.70 -11.65
N LEU A 136 -16.27 0.69 -11.15
CA LEU A 136 -16.59 0.02 -9.88
C LEU A 136 -16.55 1.01 -8.70
N ILE A 137 -15.56 1.90 -8.64
CA ILE A 137 -15.48 2.94 -7.60
C ILE A 137 -16.68 3.90 -7.70
N ALA A 138 -17.04 4.34 -8.91
CA ALA A 138 -18.19 5.22 -9.11
C ALA A 138 -19.53 4.54 -8.74
N GLU A 139 -19.70 3.27 -9.07
CA GLU A 139 -20.85 2.45 -8.66
C GLU A 139 -20.94 2.38 -7.12
N GLN A 140 -19.80 2.18 -6.43
CA GLN A 140 -19.73 2.16 -4.97
C GLN A 140 -20.07 3.51 -4.34
N GLN A 141 -19.48 4.60 -4.83
CA GLN A 141 -19.77 5.95 -4.35
C GLN A 141 -21.25 6.28 -4.46
N LYS A 142 -21.90 5.87 -5.57
CA LYS A 142 -23.34 6.03 -5.75
C LYS A 142 -24.14 5.22 -4.72
N ALA A 143 -23.78 3.94 -4.51
CA ALA A 143 -24.45 3.09 -3.52
C ALA A 143 -24.33 3.67 -2.09
N HIS A 144 -23.15 4.17 -1.73
CA HIS A 144 -22.92 4.86 -0.46
C HIS A 144 -23.77 6.13 -0.33
N ALA A 145 -23.83 6.97 -1.36
CA ALA A 145 -24.67 8.17 -1.36
C ALA A 145 -26.17 7.84 -1.21
N ASP A 146 -26.65 6.82 -1.93
CA ASP A 146 -28.02 6.33 -1.81
C ASP A 146 -28.33 5.80 -0.41
N TYR A 147 -27.36 5.10 0.21
CA TYR A 147 -27.47 4.60 1.57
C TYR A 147 -27.55 5.76 2.58
N LEU A 148 -26.65 6.75 2.47
CA LEU A 148 -26.67 7.94 3.34
C LEU A 148 -28.03 8.63 3.31
N ASN A 149 -28.60 8.82 2.11
CA ASN A 149 -29.87 9.51 1.95
C ASN A 149 -31.04 8.73 2.57
N LYS A 150 -31.02 7.40 2.52
CA LYS A 150 -32.10 6.54 3.05
C LYS A 150 -32.00 6.31 4.56
N HIS A 151 -30.78 6.28 5.11
CA HIS A 151 -30.52 5.81 6.47
C HIS A 151 -29.92 6.90 7.38
N ARG A 152 -30.13 8.20 7.07
CA ARG A 152 -29.55 9.33 7.84
C ARG A 152 -29.68 9.20 9.35
N GLU A 153 -30.82 8.72 9.84
CA GLU A 153 -31.11 8.61 11.28
C GLU A 153 -30.30 7.52 11.98
N GLU A 154 -29.79 6.54 11.22
CA GLU A 154 -28.97 5.43 11.74
C GLU A 154 -27.47 5.75 11.72
N LEU A 155 -27.08 6.91 11.19
CA LEU A 155 -25.68 7.30 11.00
C LEU A 155 -25.12 7.98 12.24
N GLN A 156 -24.05 7.42 12.79
CA GLN A 156 -23.25 8.09 13.81
C GLN A 156 -22.13 8.89 13.14
N PRO A 157 -22.05 10.23 13.33
CA PRO A 157 -20.96 11.02 12.77
C PRO A 157 -19.64 10.66 13.45
N ILE A 158 -18.60 10.37 12.67
CA ILE A 158 -17.27 10.00 13.17
C ILE A 158 -16.28 11.13 12.95
N LEU A 159 -16.17 11.61 11.70
CA LEU A 159 -15.14 12.56 11.30
C LEU A 159 -15.70 13.59 10.33
N HIS A 160 -15.31 14.84 10.50
CA HIS A 160 -15.35 15.86 9.45
C HIS A 160 -13.92 16.16 9.02
N TRP A 161 -13.63 15.97 7.73
CA TRP A 161 -12.30 16.18 7.19
C TRP A 161 -12.33 17.27 6.11
N LYS A 162 -11.31 18.13 6.12
CA LYS A 162 -11.03 19.13 5.08
C LYS A 162 -9.55 19.17 4.77
N GLY A 163 -9.20 19.43 3.52
CA GLY A 163 -7.80 19.64 3.14
C GLY A 163 -7.61 19.76 1.63
N ARG A 164 -6.35 19.74 1.22
CA ARG A 164 -5.93 19.71 -0.18
C ARG A 164 -5.14 18.43 -0.42
N ILE A 165 -5.52 17.73 -1.46
CA ILE A 165 -4.89 16.46 -1.87
C ILE A 165 -4.21 16.69 -3.21
N ASP A 166 -2.98 16.18 -3.33
CA ASP A 166 -2.25 16.14 -4.59
C ASP A 166 -1.59 14.76 -4.76
N GLY A 167 -2.25 13.88 -5.49
CA GLY A 167 -1.83 12.50 -5.68
C GLY A 167 -2.66 11.52 -4.86
N ARG A 168 -2.03 10.63 -4.09
CA ARG A 168 -2.66 9.48 -3.44
C ARG A 168 -2.32 9.40 -1.96
N ASP A 169 -3.37 9.31 -1.14
CA ASP A 169 -3.27 9.18 0.30
C ASP A 169 -4.31 8.20 0.84
N VAL A 170 -4.03 7.63 2.02
CA VAL A 170 -4.99 6.84 2.78
C VAL A 170 -5.19 7.48 4.14
N LEU A 171 -6.40 7.97 4.37
CA LEU A 171 -6.82 8.45 5.69
C LEU A 171 -7.19 7.24 6.56
N LEU A 172 -6.52 7.10 7.68
CA LEU A 172 -6.70 6.05 8.67
C LEU A 172 -7.48 6.63 9.86
N ILE A 173 -8.54 5.93 10.26
CA ILE A 173 -9.36 6.28 11.42
C ILE A 173 -9.39 5.07 12.35
N GLN A 174 -8.93 5.24 13.60
CA GLN A 174 -8.90 4.17 14.59
C GLN A 174 -9.14 4.74 15.99
N GLY A 175 -10.23 4.35 16.65
CA GLY A 175 -10.58 4.90 17.96
C GLY A 175 -10.68 6.42 17.91
N ASP A 176 -9.88 7.09 18.74
CA ASP A 176 -9.77 8.55 18.82
C ASP A 176 -8.69 9.16 17.92
N ARG A 177 -8.10 8.37 17.01
CA ARG A 177 -6.97 8.76 16.19
C ARG A 177 -7.32 8.85 14.72
N VAL A 178 -6.77 9.90 14.10
CA VAL A 178 -6.79 10.11 12.66
C VAL A 178 -5.35 10.31 12.20
N SER A 179 -4.93 9.60 11.16
CA SER A 179 -3.61 9.75 10.55
C SER A 179 -3.70 9.54 9.05
N ILE A 180 -2.68 9.99 8.30
CA ILE A 180 -2.63 9.81 6.85
C ILE A 180 -1.37 9.04 6.47
N ASP A 181 -1.55 7.97 5.70
CA ASP A 181 -0.48 7.28 4.99
C ASP A 181 -0.37 7.87 3.58
N HIS A 182 0.68 8.66 3.34
CA HIS A 182 0.97 9.24 2.03
C HIS A 182 1.58 8.21 1.07
N LEU A 183 1.05 8.10 -0.14
CA LEU A 183 1.48 7.10 -1.12
C LEU A 183 2.21 7.70 -2.32
N GLN A 184 1.73 8.83 -2.86
CA GLN A 184 2.28 9.43 -4.08
C GLN A 184 1.89 10.91 -4.19
N GLY A 185 2.78 11.73 -4.75
CA GLY A 185 2.54 13.14 -5.02
C GLY A 185 3.10 14.02 -3.91
N ASP A 186 2.43 15.13 -3.64
CA ASP A 186 2.70 15.94 -2.46
C ASP A 186 1.74 15.54 -1.34
N GLY A 187 2.23 15.52 -0.10
CA GLY A 187 1.38 15.20 1.05
C GLY A 187 0.22 16.20 1.22
N PRO A 188 -0.83 15.82 1.96
CA PRO A 188 -1.96 16.70 2.20
C PRO A 188 -1.55 18.05 2.78
N ALA A 189 -2.16 19.12 2.27
CA ALA A 189 -1.95 20.48 2.74
C ALA A 189 -3.24 21.09 3.28
N GLU A 190 -3.13 22.10 4.16
CA GLU A 190 -4.29 22.79 4.77
C GLU A 190 -5.26 21.81 5.47
N GLU A 191 -4.74 20.73 6.07
CA GLU A 191 -5.55 19.69 6.69
C GLU A 191 -6.24 20.17 7.97
N LEU A 192 -7.54 19.87 8.07
CA LEU A 192 -8.32 19.96 9.29
C LEU A 192 -9.13 18.67 9.46
N SER A 193 -8.79 17.93 10.52
CA SER A 193 -9.47 16.70 10.93
C SER A 193 -10.20 16.94 12.25
N GLU A 194 -11.54 17.02 12.22
CA GLU A 194 -12.38 17.14 13.40
C GLU A 194 -13.06 15.79 13.70
N LEU A 195 -12.49 15.06 14.66
CA LEU A 195 -13.11 13.84 15.15
C LEU A 195 -14.30 14.18 16.05
N ILE A 196 -15.49 13.78 15.63
CA ILE A 196 -16.76 14.07 16.32
C ILE A 196 -17.05 13.00 17.36
N ASN A 197 -16.86 11.72 16.99
CA ASN A 197 -16.95 10.58 17.88
C ASN A 197 -15.81 9.61 17.58
N PRO A 198 -15.30 8.88 18.58
CA PRO A 198 -14.32 7.82 18.34
C PRO A 198 -14.93 6.72 17.47
N LEU A 199 -14.11 6.15 16.58
CA LEU A 199 -14.49 4.97 15.83
C LEU A 199 -14.58 3.77 16.79
N PRO A 200 -15.72 3.04 16.84
CA PRO A 200 -15.87 1.87 17.69
C PRO A 200 -14.82 0.78 17.41
N GLU A 201 -14.34 0.10 18.46
CA GLU A 201 -13.47 -1.09 18.33
C GLU A 201 -14.29 -2.35 17.98
N GLU A 202 -15.13 -2.25 16.95
CA GLU A 202 -15.96 -3.35 16.45
C GLU A 202 -16.14 -3.27 14.93
N GLU A 203 -16.73 -4.31 14.34
CA GLU A 203 -17.01 -4.35 12.90
C GLU A 203 -18.24 -3.50 12.58
N VAL A 204 -17.99 -2.25 12.17
CA VAL A 204 -19.01 -1.31 11.69
C VAL A 204 -18.86 -1.05 10.18
N THR A 205 -19.89 -0.46 9.57
CA THR A 205 -19.81 0.02 8.19
C THR A 205 -19.58 1.52 8.19
N LEU A 206 -18.48 1.95 7.58
CA LEU A 206 -18.22 3.34 7.27
C LEU A 206 -18.88 3.74 5.96
N VAL A 207 -19.39 4.97 5.96
CA VAL A 207 -20.01 5.60 4.81
C VAL A 207 -19.51 7.04 4.72
N VAL A 208 -19.13 7.47 3.51
CA VAL A 208 -18.55 8.79 3.26
C VAL A 208 -19.56 9.67 2.57
N GLU A 209 -19.82 10.82 3.15
CA GLU A 209 -20.56 11.92 2.55
C GLU A 209 -19.58 12.93 1.97
N ASP A 210 -19.47 12.96 0.65
CA ASP A 210 -18.71 13.98 -0.06
C ASP A 210 -19.48 15.32 -0.06
N LEU A 211 -18.85 16.37 0.47
CA LEU A 211 -19.39 17.73 0.53
C LEU A 211 -18.75 18.65 -0.51
N GLY A 212 -17.69 18.19 -1.18
CA GLY A 212 -16.99 18.92 -2.22
C GLY A 212 -15.57 18.39 -2.38
N SER A 213 -15.33 17.63 -3.43
CA SER A 213 -14.01 17.09 -3.80
C SER A 213 -13.82 17.11 -5.32
N ALA A 214 -12.60 16.83 -5.77
CA ALA A 214 -12.32 16.55 -7.18
C ALA A 214 -13.17 15.36 -7.68
N PRO A 215 -13.27 15.11 -9.00
CA PRO A 215 -14.16 14.07 -9.54
C PRO A 215 -13.99 12.68 -8.92
N TYR A 216 -12.77 12.34 -8.48
CA TYR A 216 -12.45 11.10 -7.78
C TYR A 216 -12.71 11.25 -6.28
N ARG A 217 -13.99 11.29 -5.92
CA ARG A 217 -14.47 11.52 -4.55
C ARG A 217 -13.83 10.56 -3.54
N PRO A 218 -13.75 10.94 -2.24
CA PRO A 218 -13.29 10.03 -1.20
C PRO A 218 -14.18 8.79 -1.13
N PHE A 219 -13.57 7.61 -0.96
CA PHE A 219 -14.31 6.36 -0.77
C PHE A 219 -13.66 5.48 0.28
N VAL A 220 -14.46 4.62 0.92
CA VAL A 220 -13.95 3.67 1.91
C VAL A 220 -13.14 2.61 1.18
N LEU A 221 -11.83 2.56 1.44
CA LEU A 221 -10.91 1.52 0.98
C LEU A 221 -10.98 0.28 1.85
N GLU A 222 -11.15 0.42 3.15
CA GLU A 222 -11.22 -0.74 4.04
C GLU A 222 -12.13 -0.44 5.22
N GLN A 223 -13.02 -1.38 5.50
CA GLN A 223 -13.90 -1.32 6.66
C GLN A 223 -13.16 -1.78 7.92
N PRO A 224 -13.43 -1.18 9.10
CA PRO A 224 -12.81 -1.59 10.35
C PRO A 224 -13.18 -3.05 10.66
N ASN A 225 -12.16 -3.85 10.94
CA ASN A 225 -12.33 -5.26 11.23
C ASN A 225 -11.25 -5.79 12.19
N LYS A 226 -11.45 -6.99 12.71
CA LYS A 226 -10.50 -7.58 13.67
C LYS A 226 -9.08 -7.73 13.11
N THR A 227 -8.94 -8.03 11.82
CA THR A 227 -7.61 -8.27 11.20
C THR A 227 -6.81 -7.00 10.98
N ASN A 228 -7.48 -5.84 10.87
CA ASN A 228 -6.83 -4.54 10.71
C ASN A 228 -6.85 -3.68 12.00
N GLY A 229 -7.15 -4.30 13.15
CA GLY A 229 -7.22 -3.61 14.43
C GLY A 229 -8.37 -2.59 14.54
N TYR A 230 -9.48 -2.84 13.84
CA TYR A 230 -10.64 -1.96 13.76
C TYR A 230 -10.32 -0.58 13.16
N THR A 231 -9.43 -0.56 12.16
CA THR A 231 -9.04 0.65 11.44
C THR A 231 -9.91 0.84 10.21
N GLY A 232 -10.59 1.98 10.11
CA GLY A 232 -11.22 2.43 8.87
C GLY A 232 -10.21 3.09 7.95
N LYS A 233 -10.25 2.78 6.65
CA LYS A 233 -9.37 3.40 5.64
C LYS A 233 -10.19 4.08 4.57
N ILE A 234 -9.95 5.37 4.35
CA ILE A 234 -10.57 6.16 3.27
C ILE A 234 -9.48 6.48 2.24
N PHE A 235 -9.71 6.14 0.98
CA PHE A 235 -8.79 6.47 -0.10
C PHE A 235 -9.06 7.87 -0.62
N LEU A 236 -8.00 8.65 -0.75
CA LEU A 236 -8.00 10.00 -1.31
C LEU A 236 -7.13 9.96 -2.57
N PHE A 237 -7.71 10.36 -3.70
CA PHE A 237 -7.01 10.32 -4.99
C PHE A 237 -7.36 11.53 -5.85
N ASP A 238 -6.41 12.45 -6.00
CA ASP A 238 -6.49 13.47 -7.04
C ASP A 238 -5.83 12.94 -8.32
N ARG A 239 -6.64 12.45 -9.27
CA ARG A 239 -6.13 11.89 -10.55
C ARG A 239 -5.43 12.94 -11.38
N ASP A 240 -5.94 14.16 -11.39
CA ASP A 240 -5.44 15.28 -12.18
C ASP A 240 -4.83 16.28 -11.21
N PRO A 241 -3.50 16.25 -10.97
CA PRO A 241 -2.81 17.05 -9.96
C PRO A 241 -3.24 18.52 -10.01
N SER A 242 -4.12 18.90 -9.09
CA SER A 242 -4.75 20.21 -9.12
C SER A 242 -4.74 20.89 -7.76
N TYR A 243 -4.21 20.23 -6.73
CA TYR A 243 -4.27 20.70 -5.34
C TYR A 243 -5.70 21.11 -4.96
N SER A 244 -6.66 20.30 -5.42
CA SER A 244 -8.08 20.57 -5.23
C SER A 244 -8.43 20.59 -3.75
N ARG A 245 -9.42 21.40 -3.37
CA ARG A 245 -9.98 21.38 -2.02
C ARG A 245 -10.98 20.24 -1.89
N TRP A 246 -10.85 19.52 -0.80
CA TRP A 246 -11.66 18.36 -0.48
C TRP A 246 -12.31 18.57 0.89
N GLU A 247 -13.58 18.27 1.00
CA GLU A 247 -14.36 18.30 2.23
C GLU A 247 -15.35 17.15 2.24
N PHE A 248 -15.34 16.35 3.31
CA PHE A 248 -16.26 15.23 3.46
C PHE A 248 -16.50 14.88 4.92
N LYS A 249 -17.56 14.12 5.17
CA LYS A 249 -17.86 13.54 6.48
C LYS A 249 -17.85 12.02 6.41
N VAL A 250 -17.38 11.39 7.49
CA VAL A 250 -17.43 9.94 7.67
C VAL A 250 -18.44 9.63 8.76
N TYR A 251 -19.30 8.67 8.47
CA TYR A 251 -20.27 8.14 9.43
C TYR A 251 -20.03 6.64 9.64
N ALA A 252 -20.34 6.17 10.84
CA ALA A 252 -20.44 4.75 11.15
C ALA A 252 -21.91 4.32 11.20
N VAL A 253 -22.15 3.10 10.73
CA VAL A 253 -23.38 2.35 10.92
C VAL A 253 -23.05 1.17 11.80
N GLY A 254 -23.79 0.96 12.89
CA GLY A 254 -23.65 -0.18 13.81
C GLY A 254 -24.04 -1.55 13.21
N LYS A 255 -23.83 -1.74 11.91
CA LYS A 255 -24.11 -2.94 11.12
C LYS A 255 -22.87 -3.28 10.31
N LYS A 256 -22.66 -4.57 10.04
CA LYS A 256 -21.55 -5.03 9.20
C LYS A 256 -21.81 -4.71 7.71
N PRO A 257 -20.76 -4.59 6.87
CA PRO A 257 -20.93 -4.27 5.45
C PRO A 257 -21.86 -5.24 4.69
N LYS A 258 -21.84 -6.53 5.07
CA LYS A 258 -22.72 -7.55 4.49
C LYS A 258 -24.21 -7.31 4.77
N GLU A 259 -24.53 -6.64 5.88
CA GLU A 259 -25.89 -6.36 6.32
C GLU A 259 -26.45 -5.08 5.71
N THR A 260 -25.58 -4.12 5.35
CA THR A 260 -25.96 -2.86 4.71
C THR A 260 -26.13 -2.99 3.19
N GLY A 261 -25.60 -4.07 2.60
CA GLY A 261 -25.56 -4.25 1.15
C GLY A 261 -24.47 -3.43 0.46
N LEU A 262 -23.71 -2.63 1.21
CA LEU A 262 -22.53 -1.91 0.75
C LEU A 262 -21.37 -2.89 0.68
N ARG A 263 -21.11 -3.41 -0.52
CA ARG A 263 -20.00 -4.35 -0.76
C ARG A 263 -18.73 -3.56 -1.02
N LEU A 264 -17.63 -3.84 -0.33
CA LEU A 264 -16.32 -3.47 -0.88
C LEU A 264 -16.03 -4.39 -2.06
N ALA A 265 -15.60 -3.83 -3.20
CA ALA A 265 -15.43 -4.59 -4.44
C ALA A 265 -14.06 -5.29 -4.54
N TRP A 266 -13.21 -5.16 -3.54
CA TRP A 266 -11.81 -5.60 -3.54
C TRP A 266 -11.47 -6.34 -2.24
#